data_AF-A0A962YK71-F1
#
_entry.id   AF-A0A962YK71-F1
#
_cell.length_a   1.000
_cell.length_b   1.000
_cell.length_c   1.000
_cell.angle_alpha   90.00
_cell.angle_beta   90.00
_cell.angle_gamma   90.00
#
_symmetry.space_group_name_H-M   'P 1'
#
loop_
_entity.id
_entity.type
_entity.pdbx_description
1 polymer ?
#
loop_
_entity_poly.entity_id
_entity_poly.type
_entity_poly.pdbx_seq_one_letter_code
_entity_poly.pdbx_strand_id
1 'polypeptide(L)'
;MLEAYRKHVEERATLGIPPLPLNAEQVNELVQLLKSPPAGEEKALVELLTDRVPPGVDEAAYVKAGFLAAVAKGEAASPLIDKRKAVELLGTMLGGYNIQPLIELLDDAALGELAAEKLKFTLLMFDAFHDVEEKAKAGNANAKAVIQSWADAEWFTRKPKVADEIKLTVFKVTGETNTDDLSPAQDAWSRPDIPLHALAMLKNARDGIEPDEAGKVGPMQAIEALKGQGLALAYVGDVVGTGSSR
;
A
#
# COMPACT_ATOMS: atom_id res chain seq x y z
N MET A 1 3.54 11.15 -19.23
CA MET A 1 3.07 10.88 -17.85
C MET A 1 1.73 11.54 -17.48
N LEU A 2 1.71 12.79 -17.01
CA LEU A 2 0.60 13.36 -16.22
C LEU A 2 -0.74 13.42 -16.95
N GLU A 3 -0.75 13.85 -18.20
CA GLU A 3 -1.99 13.94 -19.00
C GLU A 3 -2.62 12.56 -19.21
N ALA A 4 -1.81 11.57 -19.60
CA ALA A 4 -2.26 10.18 -19.74
C ALA A 4 -2.75 9.61 -18.40
N TYR A 5 -2.07 9.92 -17.29
CA TYR A 5 -2.49 9.50 -15.96
C TYR A 5 -3.84 10.12 -15.56
N ARG A 6 -4.06 11.43 -15.82
CA ARG A 6 -5.34 12.10 -15.54
C ARG A 6 -6.48 11.51 -16.34
N LYS A 7 -6.25 11.22 -17.62
CA LYS A 7 -7.24 10.54 -18.46
C LYS A 7 -7.61 9.18 -17.88
N HIS A 8 -6.62 8.40 -17.42
CA HIS A 8 -6.87 7.12 -16.74
C HIS A 8 -7.67 7.29 -15.44
N VAL A 9 -7.39 8.33 -14.66
CA VAL A 9 -8.17 8.67 -13.46
C VAL A 9 -9.63 8.94 -13.82
N GLU A 10 -9.89 9.72 -14.86
CA GLU A 10 -11.24 10.02 -15.34
C GLU A 10 -11.96 8.76 -15.83
N GLU A 11 -11.30 7.93 -16.65
CA GLU A 11 -11.84 6.66 -17.14
C GLU A 11 -12.24 5.74 -15.97
N ARG A 12 -11.38 5.60 -14.95
CA ARG A 12 -11.63 4.76 -13.77
C ARG A 12 -12.71 5.35 -12.86
N ALA A 13 -12.80 6.68 -12.77
CA ALA A 13 -13.84 7.36 -12.00
C ALA A 13 -15.25 7.09 -12.55
N THR A 14 -15.41 6.85 -13.86
CA THR A 14 -16.71 6.44 -14.44
C THR A 14 -17.22 5.09 -13.92
N LEU A 15 -16.32 4.25 -13.42
CA LEU A 15 -16.63 2.96 -12.79
C LEU A 15 -16.70 3.05 -11.26
N GLY A 16 -16.46 4.23 -10.67
CA GLY A 16 -16.41 4.42 -9.22
C GLY A 16 -15.19 3.79 -8.54
N ILE A 17 -14.09 3.54 -9.28
CA ILE A 17 -12.88 2.88 -8.75
C ILE A 17 -11.64 3.78 -8.88
N PRO A 18 -10.63 3.64 -7.99
CA PRO A 18 -9.39 4.41 -8.08
C PRO A 18 -8.55 4.03 -9.31
N PRO A 19 -7.62 4.89 -9.78
CA PRO A 19 -6.69 4.54 -10.85
C PRO A 19 -5.81 3.33 -10.48
N LEU A 20 -5.23 2.71 -11.51
CA LEU A 20 -4.19 1.69 -11.31
C LEU A 20 -2.96 2.30 -10.63
N PRO A 21 -2.18 1.51 -9.85
CA PRO A 21 -0.85 1.90 -9.45
C PRO A 21 0.04 2.23 -10.65
N LEU A 22 1.05 3.07 -10.43
CA LEU A 22 2.04 3.42 -11.43
C LEU A 22 2.93 2.23 -11.74
N ASN A 23 3.17 2.00 -13.02
CA ASN A 23 4.16 1.04 -13.49
C ASN A 23 5.59 1.64 -13.50
N ALA A 24 6.60 0.83 -13.79
CA ALA A 24 8.00 1.26 -13.78
C ALA A 24 8.32 2.40 -14.76
N GLU A 25 7.72 2.39 -15.95
CA GLU A 25 7.89 3.45 -16.95
C GLU A 25 7.33 4.78 -16.43
N GLN A 26 6.11 4.77 -15.88
CA GLN A 26 5.48 5.94 -15.30
C GLN A 26 6.26 6.48 -14.09
N VAL A 27 6.83 5.61 -13.25
CA VAL A 27 7.69 6.06 -12.14
C VAL A 27 9.01 6.65 -12.64
N ASN A 28 9.60 6.11 -13.71
CA ASN A 28 10.78 6.72 -14.33
C ASN A 28 10.48 8.12 -14.87
N GLU A 29 9.36 8.32 -15.56
CA GLU A 29 8.91 9.64 -16.00
C GLU A 29 8.63 10.57 -14.81
N LEU A 30 7.98 10.06 -13.76
CA LEU A 30 7.72 10.80 -12.53
C LEU A 30 9.01 11.29 -11.87
N VAL A 31 10.06 10.48 -11.85
CA VAL A 31 11.38 10.88 -11.32
C VAL A 31 11.96 12.07 -12.10
N GLN A 32 11.80 12.12 -13.42
CA GLN A 32 12.25 13.29 -14.19
C GLN A 32 11.45 14.55 -13.83
N LEU A 33 10.12 14.41 -13.68
CA LEU A 33 9.26 15.51 -13.24
C LEU A 33 9.60 15.97 -11.82
N LEU A 34 9.94 15.07 -10.90
CA LEU A 34 10.35 15.43 -9.55
C LEU A 34 11.70 16.18 -9.53
N LYS A 35 12.58 15.94 -10.51
CA LYS A 35 13.85 16.67 -10.66
C LYS A 35 13.66 18.06 -11.29
N SER A 36 12.61 18.26 -12.08
CA SER A 36 12.31 19.51 -12.77
C SER A 36 10.79 19.71 -12.86
N PRO A 37 10.13 20.07 -11.74
CA PRO A 37 8.68 20.06 -11.67
C PRO A 37 8.06 21.20 -12.50
N PRO A 38 7.01 20.91 -13.29
CA PRO A 38 6.18 21.96 -13.87
C PRO A 38 5.49 22.76 -12.75
N ALA A 39 5.33 24.07 -12.97
CA ALA A 39 4.70 24.95 -12.00
C ALA A 39 3.24 24.52 -11.73
N GLY A 40 2.88 24.43 -10.45
CA GLY A 40 1.53 24.05 -10.01
C GLY A 40 1.28 22.54 -9.92
N GLU A 41 2.25 21.71 -10.31
CA GLU A 41 2.16 20.25 -10.26
C GLU A 41 2.85 19.64 -9.03
N GLU A 42 3.51 20.45 -8.22
CA GLU A 42 4.45 20.01 -7.18
C GLU A 42 3.80 19.04 -6.19
N LYS A 43 2.62 19.40 -5.70
CA LYS A 43 1.86 18.57 -4.75
C LYS A 43 1.44 17.24 -5.37
N ALA A 44 0.92 17.28 -6.59
CA ALA A 44 0.46 16.07 -7.30
C ALA A 44 1.62 15.10 -7.53
N LEU A 45 2.80 15.59 -7.93
CA LEU A 45 3.98 14.75 -8.13
C LEU A 45 4.41 14.03 -6.85
N VAL A 46 4.42 14.72 -5.71
CA VAL A 46 4.77 14.13 -4.42
C VAL A 46 3.72 13.11 -3.98
N GLU A 47 2.43 13.37 -4.18
CA GLU A 47 1.34 12.43 -3.88
C GLU A 47 1.43 11.16 -4.73
N LEU A 48 1.71 11.29 -6.04
CA LEU A 48 1.92 10.15 -6.92
C LEU A 48 3.08 9.26 -6.44
N LEU A 49 4.21 9.86 -6.08
CA LEU A 49 5.36 9.12 -5.58
C LEU A 49 5.04 8.43 -4.24
N THR A 50 4.29 9.12 -3.37
CA THR A 50 3.99 8.64 -2.02
C THR A 50 3.01 7.48 -2.05
N ASP A 51 1.89 7.62 -2.77
CA ASP A 51 0.70 6.79 -2.60
C ASP A 51 0.33 5.93 -3.82
N ARG A 52 0.98 6.12 -4.98
CA ARG A 52 0.59 5.43 -6.23
C ARG A 52 1.64 4.46 -6.75
N VAL A 53 2.74 4.22 -6.04
CA VAL A 53 3.74 3.22 -6.41
C VAL A 53 3.57 1.97 -5.54
N PRO A 54 3.47 0.76 -6.13
CA PRO A 54 3.47 -0.48 -5.36
C PRO A 54 4.67 -0.58 -4.42
N PRO A 55 4.52 -1.19 -3.23
CA PRO A 55 5.63 -1.46 -2.32
C PRO A 55 6.39 -2.74 -2.71
N GLY A 56 7.40 -3.11 -1.93
CA GLY A 56 8.05 -4.41 -2.08
C GLY A 56 9.09 -4.46 -3.21
N VAL A 57 9.03 -5.56 -3.97
CA VAL A 57 9.96 -5.87 -5.06
C VAL A 57 9.35 -5.70 -6.46
N ASP A 58 8.29 -4.91 -6.56
CA ASP A 58 7.72 -4.49 -7.85
C ASP A 58 8.74 -3.64 -8.65
N GLU A 59 8.69 -3.72 -9.97
CA GLU A 59 9.61 -2.97 -10.85
C GLU A 59 9.48 -1.45 -10.66
N ALA A 60 8.28 -0.94 -10.38
CA ALA A 60 8.07 0.48 -10.06
C ALA A 60 8.65 0.84 -8.69
N ALA A 61 8.58 -0.08 -7.72
CA ALA A 61 9.21 0.07 -6.42
C ALA A 61 10.74 0.14 -6.54
N TYR A 62 11.35 -0.66 -7.44
CA TYR A 62 12.79 -0.60 -7.72
C TYR A 62 13.22 0.81 -8.15
N VAL A 63 12.51 1.40 -9.12
CA VAL A 63 12.80 2.76 -9.61
C VAL A 63 12.63 3.79 -8.49
N LYS A 64 11.53 3.71 -7.73
CA LYS A 64 11.26 4.61 -6.58
C LYS A 64 12.36 4.50 -5.52
N ALA A 65 12.74 3.30 -5.11
CA ALA A 65 13.77 3.08 -4.09
C ALA A 65 15.13 3.63 -4.55
N GLY A 66 15.52 3.36 -5.80
CA GLY A 66 16.77 3.87 -6.36
C GLY A 66 16.83 5.40 -6.39
N PHE A 67 15.75 6.07 -6.83
CA PHE A 67 15.68 7.53 -6.80
C PHE A 67 15.77 8.09 -5.38
N LEU A 68 14.97 7.56 -4.44
CA LEU A 68 14.96 8.03 -3.06
C LEU A 68 16.31 7.81 -2.37
N ALA A 69 16.96 6.66 -2.61
CA ALA A 69 18.31 6.39 -2.11
C ALA A 69 19.33 7.39 -2.65
N ALA A 70 19.32 7.66 -3.96
CA ALA A 70 20.21 8.65 -4.57
C ALA A 70 19.99 10.06 -3.99
N VAL A 71 18.74 10.46 -3.73
CA VAL A 71 18.43 11.74 -3.08
C VAL A 71 18.99 11.76 -1.65
N ALA A 72 18.74 10.73 -0.84
CA ALA A 72 19.24 10.66 0.54
C ALA A 72 20.77 10.75 0.60
N LYS A 73 21.47 10.07 -0.31
CA LYS A 73 22.94 10.10 -0.45
C LYS A 73 23.48 11.40 -1.06
N GLY A 74 22.63 12.22 -1.70
CA GLY A 74 23.03 13.44 -2.39
C GLY A 74 23.62 13.22 -3.78
N GLU A 75 23.40 12.04 -4.36
CA GLU A 75 23.78 11.67 -5.73
C GLU A 75 22.74 12.16 -6.76
N ALA A 76 21.53 12.47 -6.30
CA ALA A 76 20.48 13.12 -7.06
C ALA A 76 19.86 14.27 -6.25
N ALA A 77 19.25 15.22 -6.94
CA ALA A 77 18.55 16.35 -6.32
C ALA A 77 17.13 16.48 -6.87
N SER A 78 16.21 16.90 -6.01
CA SER A 78 14.85 17.30 -6.36
C SER A 78 14.51 18.55 -5.55
N PRO A 79 13.88 19.59 -6.15
CA PRO A 79 13.37 20.72 -5.38
C PRO A 79 12.17 20.35 -4.49
N LEU A 80 11.57 19.16 -4.67
CA LEU A 80 10.35 18.73 -3.96
C LEU A 80 10.61 17.68 -2.88
N ILE A 81 11.69 16.91 -3.01
CA ILE A 81 12.07 15.84 -2.09
C ILE A 81 13.47 16.12 -1.58
N ASP A 82 13.55 16.57 -0.33
CA ASP A 82 14.83 16.70 0.37
C ASP A 82 15.32 15.33 0.89
N LYS A 83 16.54 15.31 1.44
CA LYS A 83 17.17 14.08 1.97
C LYS A 83 16.32 13.43 3.07
N ARG A 84 15.74 14.23 3.97
CA ARG A 84 14.96 13.73 5.10
C ARG A 84 13.67 13.07 4.60
N LYS A 85 12.96 13.75 3.69
CA LYS A 85 11.75 13.24 3.05
C LYS A 85 12.03 11.96 2.25
N ALA A 86 13.19 11.86 1.62
CA ALA A 86 13.58 10.65 0.91
C ALA A 86 13.68 9.43 1.84
N VAL A 87 14.30 9.59 3.01
CA VAL A 87 14.37 8.54 4.05
C VAL A 87 12.99 8.22 4.61
N GLU A 88 12.13 9.21 4.83
CA GLU A 88 10.74 8.99 5.25
C GLU A 88 9.99 8.11 4.25
N LEU A 89 10.12 8.40 2.95
CA LEU A 89 9.46 7.65 1.88
C LEU A 89 10.05 6.25 1.68
N LEU A 90 11.36 6.06 1.84
CA LEU A 90 11.97 4.72 1.87
C LEU A 90 11.36 3.89 3.01
N GLY A 91 11.08 4.50 4.16
CA GLY A 91 10.45 3.85 5.30
C GLY A 91 9.02 3.36 5.07
N THR A 92 8.32 3.80 4.03
CA THR A 92 6.92 3.39 3.74
C THR A 92 6.81 2.28 2.70
N MET A 93 7.93 1.81 2.13
CA MET A 93 7.91 0.84 1.02
C MET A 93 7.76 -0.62 1.45
N LEU A 94 7.42 -0.87 2.73
CA LEU A 94 7.19 -2.15 3.41
C LEU A 94 8.39 -3.10 3.51
N GLY A 95 9.23 -3.18 2.48
CA GLY A 95 10.40 -4.05 2.40
C GLY A 95 10.89 -4.22 0.96
N GLY A 96 11.99 -4.96 0.77
CA GLY A 96 12.62 -5.14 -0.55
C GLY A 96 13.68 -4.08 -0.84
N TYR A 97 13.53 -3.34 -1.93
CA TYR A 97 14.59 -2.44 -2.44
C TYR A 97 14.92 -1.25 -1.54
N ASN A 98 14.06 -0.92 -0.58
CA ASN A 98 14.27 0.16 0.39
C ASN A 98 15.18 -0.23 1.58
N ILE A 99 15.39 -1.52 1.83
CA ILE A 99 16.06 -2.02 3.04
C ILE A 99 17.53 -1.61 3.08
N GLN A 100 18.31 -2.01 2.07
CA GLN A 100 19.75 -1.73 2.04
C GLN A 100 20.06 -0.23 2.11
N PRO A 101 19.38 0.65 1.36
CA PRO A 101 19.54 2.10 1.53
C PRO A 101 19.31 2.59 2.96
N LEU A 102 18.30 2.07 3.67
CA LEU A 102 18.05 2.46 5.07
C LEU A 102 19.14 1.94 6.02
N ILE A 103 19.64 0.73 5.80
CA ILE A 103 20.72 0.14 6.62
C ILE A 103 22.03 0.91 6.44
N GLU A 104 22.39 1.26 5.20
CA GLU A 104 23.57 2.07 4.89
C GLU A 104 23.51 3.44 5.58
N LEU A 105 22.33 4.05 5.62
CA LEU A 105 22.12 5.36 6.25
C LEU A 105 22.25 5.33 7.78
N LEU A 106 22.29 4.16 8.43
CA LEU A 106 22.50 4.07 9.89
C LEU A 106 23.84 4.70 10.33
N ASP A 107 24.83 4.77 9.43
CA ASP A 107 26.13 5.41 9.69
C ASP A 107 26.14 6.92 9.36
N ASP A 108 25.08 7.44 8.73
CA ASP A 108 24.99 8.84 8.37
C ASP A 108 24.72 9.73 9.60
N ALA A 109 25.54 10.76 9.78
CA ALA A 109 25.47 11.63 10.96
C ALA A 109 24.17 12.47 11.05
N ALA A 110 23.53 12.77 9.91
CA ALA A 110 22.33 13.59 9.84
C ALA A 110 21.04 12.75 9.68
N LEU A 111 21.14 11.60 9.02
CA LEU A 111 20.00 10.77 8.64
C LEU A 111 19.89 9.47 9.44
N GLY A 112 20.95 9.05 10.15
CA GLY A 112 21.00 7.73 10.79
C GLY A 112 19.94 7.49 11.86
N GLU A 113 19.60 8.52 12.64
CA GLU A 113 18.51 8.42 13.62
C GLU A 113 17.15 8.21 12.94
N LEU A 114 16.90 8.93 11.84
CA LEU A 114 15.66 8.78 11.07
C LEU A 114 15.60 7.43 10.36
N ALA A 115 16.71 6.96 9.78
CA ALA A 115 16.80 5.65 9.15
C ALA A 115 16.52 4.54 10.17
N ALA A 116 17.09 4.65 11.38
CA ALA A 116 16.77 3.77 12.49
C ALA A 116 15.28 3.82 12.86
N GLU A 117 14.68 5.00 13.01
CA GLU A 117 13.25 5.17 13.28
C GLU A 117 12.38 4.41 12.26
N LYS A 118 12.76 4.41 10.98
CA LYS A 118 12.02 3.66 9.95
C LYS A 118 12.26 2.15 10.07
N LEU A 119 13.50 1.71 10.23
CA LEU A 119 13.85 0.29 10.36
C LEU A 119 13.22 -0.40 11.57
N LYS A 120 13.03 0.31 12.70
CA LYS A 120 12.34 -0.20 13.89
C LYS A 120 10.96 -0.80 13.60
N PHE A 121 10.30 -0.35 12.54
CA PHE A 121 8.94 -0.74 12.18
C PHE A 121 8.83 -1.49 10.86
N THR A 122 9.97 -1.80 10.25
CA THR A 122 10.06 -2.63 9.05
C THR A 122 10.10 -4.10 9.45
N LEU A 123 9.09 -4.85 9.04
CA LEU A 123 8.97 -6.28 9.39
C LEU A 123 9.70 -7.19 8.40
N LEU A 124 9.74 -6.80 7.13
CA LEU A 124 10.27 -7.60 6.03
C LEU A 124 11.81 -7.47 5.94
N MET A 125 12.50 -7.64 7.08
CA MET A 125 13.96 -7.58 7.16
C MET A 125 14.63 -8.86 6.65
N PHE A 126 14.03 -10.02 6.93
CA PHE A 126 14.60 -11.34 6.57
C PHE A 126 16.10 -11.42 6.94
N ASP A 127 16.95 -11.87 6.02
CA ASP A 127 18.40 -12.00 6.25
C ASP A 127 19.10 -10.65 6.48
N ALA A 128 18.55 -9.53 6.00
CA ALA A 128 19.11 -8.19 6.23
C ALA A 128 19.05 -7.76 7.71
N PHE A 129 18.37 -8.54 8.56
CA PHE A 129 18.53 -8.45 10.01
C PHE A 129 20.01 -8.54 10.41
N HIS A 130 20.78 -9.45 9.79
CA HIS A 130 22.18 -9.67 10.12
C HIS A 130 23.07 -8.46 9.81
N ASP A 131 22.75 -7.70 8.77
CA ASP A 131 23.50 -6.47 8.43
C ASP A 131 23.33 -5.40 9.52
N VAL A 132 22.12 -5.29 10.09
CA VAL A 132 21.86 -4.39 11.22
C VAL A 132 22.53 -4.91 12.50
N GLU A 133 22.47 -6.23 12.73
CA GLU A 133 23.13 -6.88 13.86
C GLU A 133 24.66 -6.67 13.83
N GLU A 134 25.28 -6.80 12.66
CA GLU A 134 26.71 -6.58 12.48
C GLU A 134 27.10 -5.13 12.80
N LYS A 135 26.35 -4.15 12.28
CA LYS A 135 26.56 -2.72 12.63
C LYS A 135 26.40 -2.47 14.14
N ALA A 136 25.41 -3.10 14.77
CA ALA A 136 25.20 -2.98 16.21
C ALA A 136 26.39 -3.56 17.00
N LYS A 137 26.90 -4.74 16.62
CA LYS A 137 28.09 -5.38 17.20
C LYS A 137 29.35 -4.55 16.98
N ALA A 138 29.47 -3.87 15.84
CA ALA A 138 30.55 -2.93 15.53
C ALA A 138 30.46 -1.60 16.30
N GLY A 139 29.38 -1.37 17.05
CA GLY A 139 29.24 -0.22 17.96
C GLY A 139 28.31 0.89 17.47
N ASN A 140 27.69 0.77 16.30
CA ASN A 140 26.75 1.77 15.79
C ASN A 140 25.54 1.91 16.73
N ALA A 141 25.34 3.12 17.29
CA ALA A 141 24.28 3.40 18.25
C ALA A 141 22.86 3.31 17.64
N ASN A 142 22.69 3.76 16.39
CA ASN A 142 21.43 3.67 15.66
C ASN A 142 21.04 2.20 15.44
N ALA A 143 21.97 1.36 14.99
CA ALA A 143 21.75 -0.06 14.80
C ALA A 143 21.39 -0.78 16.11
N LYS A 144 22.08 -0.46 17.22
CA LYS A 144 21.72 -0.97 18.56
C LYS A 144 20.29 -0.60 18.95
N ALA A 145 19.89 0.65 18.70
CA ALA A 145 18.53 1.12 18.98
C ALA A 145 17.47 0.40 18.14
N VAL A 146 17.79 0.04 16.89
CA VAL A 146 16.91 -0.78 16.04
C VAL A 146 16.75 -2.19 16.62
N ILE A 147 17.85 -2.87 16.95
CA ILE A 147 17.82 -4.22 17.53
C ILE A 147 17.03 -4.24 18.84
N GLN A 148 17.24 -3.24 19.72
CA GLN A 148 16.52 -3.15 20.98
C GLN A 148 15.01 -2.96 20.77
N SER A 149 14.62 -2.06 19.86
CA SER A 149 13.21 -1.83 19.50
C SER A 149 12.51 -3.09 18.96
N TRP A 150 13.21 -3.88 18.13
CA TRP A 150 12.68 -5.16 17.66
C TRP A 150 12.52 -6.17 18.79
N ALA A 151 13.50 -6.25 19.71
CA ALA A 151 13.44 -7.13 20.88
C ALA A 151 12.30 -6.74 21.84
N ASP A 152 12.06 -5.45 22.02
CA ASP A 152 10.94 -4.90 22.81
C ASP A 152 9.59 -4.97 22.08
N ALA A 153 9.60 -5.50 20.84
CA ALA A 153 8.44 -5.64 19.97
C ALA A 153 7.68 -4.31 19.77
N GLU A 154 8.39 -3.17 19.67
CA GLU A 154 7.76 -1.86 19.47
C GLU A 154 6.93 -1.77 18.19
N TRP A 155 7.29 -2.56 17.16
CA TRP A 155 6.49 -2.71 15.94
C TRP A 155 5.08 -3.28 16.17
N PHE A 156 4.92 -4.05 17.24
CA PHE A 156 3.66 -4.63 17.67
C PHE A 156 2.99 -3.77 18.75
N THR A 157 3.70 -3.44 19.82
CA THR A 157 3.15 -2.78 21.01
C THR A 157 2.72 -1.33 20.77
N ARG A 158 3.23 -0.67 19.72
CA ARG A 158 2.75 0.66 19.29
C ARG A 158 1.35 0.63 18.68
N LYS A 159 0.89 -0.53 18.19
CA LYS A 159 -0.40 -0.62 17.50
C LYS A 159 -1.53 -0.60 18.54
N PRO A 160 -2.68 0.01 18.23
CA PRO A 160 -3.85 -0.08 19.08
C PRO A 160 -4.20 -1.54 19.34
N LYS A 161 -4.56 -1.85 20.60
CA LYS A 161 -5.15 -3.16 20.92
C LYS A 161 -6.49 -3.31 20.21
N VAL A 162 -6.89 -4.55 19.95
CA VAL A 162 -8.27 -4.85 19.56
C VAL A 162 -9.20 -4.32 20.65
N ALA A 163 -10.25 -3.61 20.26
CA ALA A 163 -11.22 -3.06 21.20
C ALA A 163 -12.01 -4.19 21.88
N ASP A 164 -12.35 -4.00 23.16
CA ASP A 164 -13.18 -4.96 23.91
C ASP A 164 -14.59 -5.10 23.32
N GLU A 165 -15.07 -4.06 22.64
CA GLU A 165 -16.34 -4.03 21.91
C GLU A 165 -16.13 -3.41 20.53
N ILE A 166 -16.67 -4.04 19.48
CA ILE A 166 -16.68 -3.52 18.12
C ILE A 166 -18.14 -3.48 17.64
N LYS A 167 -18.68 -2.27 17.46
CA LYS A 167 -20.03 -2.05 16.92
C LYS A 167 -20.00 -2.08 15.40
N LEU A 168 -20.84 -2.91 14.79
CA LEU A 168 -20.85 -3.18 13.35
C LEU A 168 -22.29 -3.16 12.81
N THR A 169 -22.43 -2.81 11.54
CA THR A 169 -23.66 -2.99 10.76
C THR A 169 -23.58 -4.32 10.00
N VAL A 170 -24.62 -5.15 10.10
CA VAL A 170 -24.66 -6.47 9.47
C VAL A 170 -25.00 -6.34 7.99
N PHE A 171 -24.11 -6.84 7.12
CA PHE A 171 -24.41 -7.16 5.72
C PHE A 171 -24.66 -8.67 5.64
N LYS A 172 -25.93 -9.07 5.72
CA LYS A 172 -26.34 -10.48 5.74
C LYS A 172 -26.48 -11.01 4.32
N VAL A 173 -25.87 -12.16 4.06
CA VAL A 173 -26.09 -13.00 2.87
C VAL A 173 -26.60 -14.35 3.35
N THR A 174 -27.89 -14.63 3.12
CA THR A 174 -28.52 -15.87 3.58
C THR A 174 -28.06 -17.08 2.77
N GLY A 175 -28.02 -18.24 3.41
CA GLY A 175 -27.56 -19.50 2.81
C GLY A 175 -26.04 -19.64 2.81
N GLU A 176 -25.54 -20.34 1.79
CA GLU A 176 -24.12 -20.56 1.58
C GLU A 176 -23.53 -19.50 0.66
N THR A 177 -22.45 -18.87 1.11
CA THR A 177 -21.56 -18.06 0.29
C THR A 177 -20.38 -18.91 -0.16
N ASN A 178 -20.39 -19.32 -1.43
CA ASN A 178 -19.24 -19.92 -2.09
C ASN A 178 -18.25 -18.83 -2.50
N THR A 179 -16.96 -19.12 -2.56
CA THR A 179 -15.96 -18.14 -3.04
C THR A 179 -16.19 -17.71 -4.50
N ASP A 180 -16.88 -18.50 -5.33
CA ASP A 180 -17.29 -18.07 -6.68
C ASP A 180 -18.37 -16.98 -6.65
N ASP A 181 -19.15 -16.87 -5.57
CA ASP A 181 -20.09 -15.76 -5.39
C ASP A 181 -19.36 -14.45 -5.09
N LEU A 182 -18.16 -14.53 -4.49
CA LEU A 182 -17.34 -13.39 -4.11
C LEU A 182 -16.32 -13.01 -5.19
N SER A 183 -15.75 -14.00 -5.87
CA SER A 183 -14.77 -13.89 -6.95
C SER A 183 -15.13 -14.84 -8.08
N PRO A 184 -16.07 -14.44 -8.98
CA PRO A 184 -16.56 -15.31 -10.04
C PRO A 184 -15.44 -15.74 -11.00
N ALA A 185 -15.47 -17.00 -11.43
CA ALA A 185 -14.47 -17.55 -12.36
C ALA A 185 -14.40 -16.78 -13.69
N GLN A 186 -15.52 -16.25 -14.18
CA GLN A 186 -15.59 -15.48 -15.43
C GLN A 186 -14.79 -14.17 -15.37
N ASP A 187 -14.54 -13.65 -14.17
CA ASP A 187 -13.81 -12.41 -13.93
C ASP A 187 -12.40 -12.68 -13.38
N ALA A 188 -11.91 -13.91 -13.48
CA ALA A 188 -10.58 -14.29 -12.98
C ALA A 188 -9.44 -13.44 -13.57
N TRP A 189 -9.63 -12.93 -14.79
CA TRP A 189 -8.66 -12.08 -15.50
C TRP A 189 -8.44 -10.72 -14.81
N SER A 190 -9.41 -10.22 -14.05
CA SER A 190 -9.32 -8.93 -13.37
C SER A 190 -8.81 -9.00 -11.93
N ARG A 191 -8.61 -10.22 -11.36
CA ARG A 191 -8.18 -10.42 -9.97
C ARG A 191 -6.97 -9.60 -9.51
N PRO A 192 -5.91 -9.38 -10.33
CA PRO A 192 -4.79 -8.53 -9.93
C PRO A 192 -5.17 -7.06 -9.70
N ASP A 193 -6.26 -6.60 -10.31
CA ASP A 193 -6.81 -5.25 -10.14
C ASP A 193 -7.96 -5.28 -9.12
N ILE A 194 -7.59 -5.27 -7.82
CA ILE A 194 -8.51 -5.46 -6.70
C ILE A 194 -9.76 -4.57 -6.80
N PRO A 195 -9.67 -3.24 -7.05
CA PRO A 195 -10.86 -2.41 -7.14
C PRO A 195 -11.79 -2.76 -8.31
N LEU A 196 -11.22 -3.13 -9.47
CA LEU A 196 -12.02 -3.55 -10.62
C LEU A 196 -12.69 -4.90 -10.36
N HIS A 197 -11.95 -5.87 -9.82
CA HIS A 197 -12.48 -7.20 -9.53
C HIS A 197 -13.57 -7.16 -8.46
N ALA A 198 -13.45 -6.27 -7.47
CA ALA A 198 -14.44 -6.10 -6.41
C ALA A 198 -15.84 -5.74 -6.94
N LEU A 199 -15.94 -5.11 -8.13
CA LEU A 199 -17.23 -4.83 -8.77
C LEU A 199 -17.99 -6.13 -9.10
N ALA A 200 -17.31 -7.25 -9.31
CA ALA A 200 -17.94 -8.53 -9.64
C ALA A 200 -18.48 -9.31 -8.42
N MET A 201 -18.15 -8.89 -7.20
CA MET A 201 -18.58 -9.55 -5.96
C MET A 201 -20.10 -9.54 -5.86
N LEU A 202 -20.73 -10.72 -5.74
CA LEU A 202 -22.19 -10.90 -5.65
C LEU A 202 -22.96 -10.29 -6.84
N LYS A 203 -22.36 -10.25 -8.05
CA LYS A 203 -23.02 -9.73 -9.26
C LYS A 203 -24.21 -10.57 -9.74
N ASN A 204 -24.30 -11.83 -9.32
CA ASN A 204 -25.43 -12.70 -9.61
C ASN A 204 -26.46 -12.57 -8.49
N ALA A 205 -27.70 -12.21 -8.84
CA ALA A 205 -28.77 -12.00 -7.87
C ALA A 205 -29.04 -13.25 -7.02
N ARG A 206 -29.34 -13.03 -5.74
CA ARG A 206 -29.77 -14.05 -4.79
C ARG A 206 -30.71 -13.46 -3.75
N ASP A 207 -31.31 -14.32 -2.93
CA ASP A 207 -32.22 -13.87 -1.89
C ASP A 207 -31.57 -12.82 -0.99
N GLY A 208 -32.25 -11.68 -0.81
CA GLY A 208 -31.75 -10.53 -0.07
C GLY A 208 -30.61 -9.72 -0.71
N ILE A 209 -30.13 -10.08 -1.91
CA ILE A 209 -29.04 -9.38 -2.60
C ILE A 209 -29.44 -9.00 -4.02
N GLU A 210 -29.56 -7.70 -4.24
CA GLU A 210 -29.86 -7.09 -5.54
C GLU A 210 -28.59 -6.42 -6.10
N PRO A 211 -27.98 -6.98 -7.16
CA PRO A 211 -26.82 -6.37 -7.82
C PRO A 211 -27.20 -5.07 -8.54
N ASP A 212 -26.28 -4.10 -8.56
CA ASP A 212 -26.48 -2.83 -9.27
C ASP A 212 -26.63 -3.04 -10.80
N GLU A 213 -25.90 -4.01 -11.36
CA GLU A 213 -26.08 -4.49 -12.74
C GLU A 213 -25.96 -6.02 -12.79
N ALA A 214 -27.08 -6.72 -12.92
CA ALA A 214 -27.13 -8.19 -12.89
C ALA A 214 -26.13 -8.85 -13.86
N GLY A 215 -25.29 -9.72 -13.31
CA GLY A 215 -24.23 -10.45 -14.02
C GLY A 215 -22.95 -9.66 -14.27
N LYS A 216 -22.88 -8.38 -13.87
CA LYS A 216 -21.73 -7.50 -14.12
C LYS A 216 -21.24 -6.75 -12.88
N VAL A 217 -22.12 -6.06 -12.17
CA VAL A 217 -21.79 -5.24 -11.00
C VAL A 217 -22.62 -5.70 -9.80
N GLY A 218 -21.95 -5.98 -8.70
CA GLY A 218 -22.52 -6.36 -7.41
C GLY A 218 -23.37 -5.27 -6.74
N PRO A 219 -23.81 -5.50 -5.49
CA PRO A 219 -24.71 -4.60 -4.76
C PRO A 219 -23.96 -3.39 -4.16
N MET A 220 -23.25 -2.61 -4.99
CA MET A 220 -22.37 -1.53 -4.54
C MET A 220 -23.16 -0.42 -3.85
N GLN A 221 -24.31 -0.01 -4.41
CA GLN A 221 -25.17 1.00 -3.79
C GLN A 221 -25.71 0.57 -2.42
N ALA A 222 -26.12 -0.70 -2.29
CA ALA A 222 -26.60 -1.23 -1.01
C ALA A 222 -25.49 -1.23 0.05
N ILE A 223 -24.27 -1.63 -0.33
CA ILE A 223 -23.09 -1.59 0.55
C ILE A 223 -22.78 -0.16 0.98
N GLU A 224 -22.79 0.81 0.06
CA GLU A 224 -22.54 2.22 0.40
C GLU A 224 -23.64 2.81 1.30
N ALA A 225 -24.91 2.46 1.07
CA ALA A 225 -26.01 2.86 1.94
C ALA A 225 -25.86 2.35 3.37
N LEU A 226 -25.36 1.11 3.54
CA LEU A 226 -25.06 0.55 4.87
C LEU A 226 -23.86 1.25 5.52
N LYS A 227 -22.78 1.54 4.77
CA LYS A 227 -21.63 2.31 5.28
C LYS A 227 -22.04 3.71 5.75
N GLY A 228 -23.03 4.32 5.10
CA GLY A 228 -23.61 5.61 5.47
C GLY A 228 -24.23 5.66 6.87
N GLN A 229 -24.45 4.52 7.53
CA GLN A 229 -24.96 4.44 8.90
C GLN A 229 -23.91 4.75 9.98
N GLY A 230 -22.64 4.92 9.58
CA GLY A 230 -21.56 5.35 10.49
C GLY A 230 -20.89 4.24 11.29
N LEU A 231 -21.26 2.97 11.06
CA LEU A 231 -20.56 1.79 11.58
C LEU A 231 -19.90 1.00 10.43
N ALA A 232 -18.79 0.34 10.73
CA ALA A 232 -18.16 -0.58 9.78
C ALA A 232 -19.08 -1.78 9.51
N LEU A 233 -18.96 -2.37 8.31
CA LEU A 233 -19.79 -3.51 7.91
C LEU A 233 -19.17 -4.84 8.36
N ALA A 234 -20.03 -5.78 8.76
CA ALA A 234 -19.69 -7.18 8.95
C ALA A 234 -20.37 -8.03 7.88
N TYR A 235 -19.60 -8.79 7.10
CA TYR A 235 -20.15 -9.81 6.21
C TYR A 235 -20.64 -11.00 7.06
N VAL A 236 -21.92 -11.34 6.97
CA VAL A 236 -22.53 -12.41 7.77
C VAL A 236 -23.24 -13.38 6.83
N GLY A 237 -22.90 -14.67 6.90
CA GLY A 237 -23.61 -15.73 6.20
C GLY A 237 -23.85 -16.93 7.09
N ASP A 238 -24.69 -17.87 6.65
CA ASP A 238 -24.97 -19.10 7.40
C ASP A 238 -23.84 -20.12 7.22
N VAL A 239 -23.30 -20.19 6.00
CA VAL A 239 -22.05 -20.89 5.64
C VAL A 239 -21.24 -19.95 4.74
N VAL A 240 -19.96 -19.72 5.04
CA VAL A 240 -19.14 -18.72 4.32
C VAL A 240 -17.79 -19.30 3.90
N GLY A 241 -17.42 -19.06 2.65
CA GLY A 241 -16.07 -19.32 2.14
C GLY A 241 -15.83 -20.75 1.68
N THR A 242 -16.88 -21.49 1.33
CA THR A 242 -16.73 -22.82 0.71
C THR A 242 -16.21 -22.70 -0.73
N GLY A 243 -15.64 -23.77 -1.26
CA GLY A 243 -15.17 -23.83 -2.64
C GLY A 243 -13.67 -23.55 -2.81
N SER A 244 -13.33 -22.66 -3.73
CA SER A 244 -11.95 -22.38 -4.15
C SER A 244 -11.20 -21.53 -3.11
N SER A 245 -9.87 -21.66 -3.00
CA SER A 245 -9.00 -20.89 -2.08
C SER A 245 -8.77 -19.42 -2.47
N ARG A 246 -9.60 -18.87 -3.36
CA ARG A 246 -9.44 -17.54 -3.95
C ARG A 246 -10.26 -16.49 -3.25
#